data_AF-A0AAJ4ASR8-F1
#
_entry.id   AF-A0AAJ4ASR8-F1
#
_cell.length_a   1.000
_cell.length_b   1.000
_cell.length_c   1.000
_cell.angle_alpha   90.00
_cell.angle_beta   90.00
_cell.angle_gamma   90.00
#
_symmetry.space_group_name_H-M   'P 1'
#
loop_
_entity.id
_entity.type
_entity.pdbx_description
1 polymer ?
#
loop_
_entity_poly.entity_id
_entity_poly.type
_entity_poly.pdbx_seq_one_letter_code
_entity_poly.pdbx_strand_id
1 'polypeptide(L)'
;MMKNLNHQGQGMTEYIIIVALIAVSAIGVYSFFGQTIRNQVAGLASEISGVDSSAQITAAKGSATQATTLANKDYNLGNYNEGANKASGGNSGGTGGGSVD
;
A
#
# COMPACT_ATOMS: atom_id res chain seq x y z
N MET A 1 -13.29 -7.56 -61.65
CA MET A 1 -13.73 -6.20 -61.29
C MET A 1 -14.34 -6.27 -59.89
N MET A 2 -13.56 -5.92 -58.85
CA MET A 2 -14.03 -5.91 -57.46
C MET A 2 -14.93 -4.70 -57.25
N LYS A 3 -16.14 -4.92 -56.72
CA LYS A 3 -17.00 -3.86 -56.19
C LYS A 3 -17.38 -4.21 -54.76
N ASN A 4 -16.96 -3.32 -53.87
CA ASN A 4 -17.00 -3.38 -52.41
C ASN A 4 -18.44 -3.47 -51.89
N LEU A 5 -18.67 -4.36 -50.93
CA LEU A 5 -19.95 -4.48 -50.22
C LEU A 5 -20.09 -3.29 -49.26
N ASN A 6 -21.18 -2.54 -49.41
CA ASN A 6 -21.52 -1.44 -48.52
C ASN A 6 -22.03 -2.01 -47.18
N HIS A 7 -21.15 -2.08 -46.19
CA HIS A 7 -21.47 -2.50 -44.82
C HIS A 7 -22.17 -1.37 -44.02
N GLN A 8 -23.31 -0.85 -44.49
CA GLN A 8 -24.04 0.22 -43.79
C GLN A 8 -24.85 -0.24 -42.56
N GLY A 9 -24.39 -1.30 -41.89
CA GLY A 9 -25.02 -1.85 -40.68
C GLY A 9 -24.12 -2.76 -39.85
N GLN A 10 -23.01 -3.25 -40.41
CA GLN A 10 -22.03 -4.05 -39.68
C GLN A 10 -21.36 -3.24 -38.54
N GLY A 11 -21.12 -1.95 -38.76
CA GLY A 11 -20.53 -1.07 -37.73
C GLY A 11 -21.46 -0.78 -36.55
N MET A 12 -22.78 -0.82 -36.75
CA MET A 12 -23.76 -0.53 -35.69
C MET A 12 -23.82 -1.67 -34.66
N THR A 13 -23.84 -2.92 -35.12
CA THR A 13 -23.86 -4.09 -34.22
C THR A 13 -22.53 -4.24 -33.48
N GLU A 14 -21.40 -4.02 -34.14
CA GLU A 14 -20.09 -4.08 -33.50
C GLU A 14 -19.95 -3.03 -32.40
N TYR A 15 -20.41 -1.80 -32.66
CA TYR A 15 -20.45 -0.75 -31.65
C TYR A 15 -21.31 -1.14 -30.44
N ILE A 16 -22.51 -1.68 -30.67
CA ILE A 16 -23.41 -2.13 -29.59
C ILE A 16 -22.73 -3.21 -28.73
N ILE A 17 -22.05 -4.17 -29.36
CA ILE A 17 -21.34 -5.24 -28.64
C ILE A 17 -20.20 -4.66 -27.79
N ILE A 18 -19.36 -3.79 -28.36
CA ILE A 18 -18.24 -3.18 -27.64
C ILE A 18 -18.75 -2.34 -26.46
N VAL A 19 -19.80 -1.55 -26.65
CA VAL A 19 -20.40 -0.73 -25.58
C VAL A 19 -20.95 -1.62 -24.46
N ALA A 20 -21.62 -2.73 -24.80
CA ALA A 20 -22.12 -3.67 -23.80
C ALA A 20 -20.98 -4.28 -22.96
N LEU A 21 -19.85 -4.64 -23.57
CA LEU A 21 -18.68 -5.18 -22.85
C LEU A 21 -18.02 -4.14 -21.93
N ILE A 22 -17.91 -2.89 -22.38
CA ILE A 22 -17.40 -1.79 -21.55
C ILE A 22 -18.31 -1.56 -20.35
N ALA A 23 -19.63 -1.56 -20.54
CA ALA A 23 -20.59 -1.35 -19.47
C ALA A 23 -20.49 -2.43 -18.38
N VAL A 24 -20.41 -3.71 -18.76
CA VAL A 24 -20.24 -4.82 -17.81
C VAL A 24 -18.91 -4.71 -17.06
N SER A 25 -17.82 -4.40 -17.77
CA SER A 25 -16.50 -4.22 -17.18
C SER A 25 -16.47 -3.06 -16.17
N ALA A 26 -17.14 -1.96 -16.52
CA ALA A 26 -17.22 -0.77 -15.68
C ALA A 26 -17.89 -1.07 -14.33
N ILE A 27 -18.95 -1.89 -14.29
CA ILE A 27 -19.61 -2.28 -13.03
C ILE A 27 -18.59 -2.89 -12.05
N GLY A 28 -17.79 -3.85 -12.52
CA GLY A 28 -16.78 -4.51 -11.68
C GLY A 28 -15.65 -3.59 -11.23
N VAL A 29 -15.13 -2.76 -12.15
CA VAL A 29 -14.06 -1.80 -11.84
C VAL A 29 -14.55 -0.74 -10.85
N TYR A 30 -15.73 -0.16 -11.06
CA TYR A 30 -16.28 0.84 -10.14
C TYR A 30 -16.54 0.27 -8.74
N SER A 31 -17.00 -0.98 -8.63
CA SER A 31 -17.15 -1.65 -7.33
C SER A 31 -15.81 -1.86 -6.63
N PHE A 32 -14.82 -2.44 -7.33
CA PHE A 32 -13.51 -2.76 -6.75
C PHE A 32 -12.68 -1.51 -6.43
N PHE A 33 -12.62 -0.57 -7.36
CA PHE A 33 -11.91 0.69 -7.19
C PHE A 33 -12.61 1.59 -6.17
N GLY A 34 -13.95 1.60 -6.13
CA GLY A 34 -14.73 2.31 -5.12
C GLY A 34 -14.48 1.81 -3.71
N GLN A 35 -14.32 0.50 -3.51
CA GLN A 35 -13.91 -0.06 -2.21
C GLN A 35 -12.49 0.37 -1.82
N THR A 36 -11.56 0.35 -2.77
CA THR A 36 -10.15 0.71 -2.52
C THR A 36 -10.02 2.19 -2.14
N ILE A 37 -10.65 3.08 -2.91
CA ILE A 37 -10.71 4.51 -2.60
C ILE A 37 -11.38 4.72 -1.25
N ARG A 38 -12.51 4.07 -0.97
CA ARG A 38 -13.20 4.21 0.32
C ARG A 38 -12.31 3.78 1.47
N ASN A 39 -11.56 2.69 1.35
CA ASN A 39 -10.63 2.23 2.39
C ASN A 39 -9.48 3.24 2.61
N GLN A 40 -8.91 3.79 1.55
CA GLN A 40 -7.87 4.82 1.65
C GLN A 40 -8.41 6.12 2.24
N VAL A 41 -9.58 6.56 1.78
CA VAL A 41 -10.29 7.71 2.33
C VAL A 41 -10.72 7.45 3.76
N ALA A 42 -11.07 6.23 4.16
CA ALA A 42 -11.35 5.89 5.55
C ALA A 42 -10.09 5.94 6.43
N GLY A 43 -8.93 5.51 5.92
CA GLY A 43 -7.65 5.68 6.61
C GLY A 43 -7.28 7.15 6.80
N LEU A 44 -7.41 7.95 5.73
CA LEU A 44 -7.24 9.40 5.80
C LEU A 44 -8.29 10.08 6.69
N ALA A 45 -9.55 9.61 6.64
CA ALA A 45 -10.66 10.07 7.47
C ALA A 45 -10.39 9.74 8.95
N SER A 46 -9.81 8.58 9.23
CA SER A 46 -9.39 8.18 10.57
C SER A 46 -8.28 9.11 11.08
N GLU A 47 -7.30 9.41 10.23
CA GLU A 47 -6.20 10.33 10.56
C GLU A 47 -6.67 11.78 10.76
N ILE A 48 -7.57 12.29 9.93
CA ILE A 48 -8.18 13.63 10.12
C ILE A 48 -9.19 13.66 11.27
N SER A 49 -9.88 12.54 11.55
CA SER A 49 -10.80 12.42 12.68
C SER A 49 -10.10 12.29 14.04
N GLY A 50 -8.76 12.15 14.04
CA GLY A 50 -7.95 12.08 15.24
C GLY A 50 -8.11 10.79 16.04
N VAL A 51 -8.53 9.69 15.40
CA VAL A 51 -8.53 8.37 16.05
C VAL A 51 -7.06 7.95 16.22
N ASP A 52 -6.69 7.69 17.47
CA ASP A 52 -5.32 7.75 17.99
C ASP A 52 -4.32 6.80 17.28
N SER A 53 -3.60 7.33 16.29
CA SER A 53 -2.48 6.65 15.60
C SER A 53 -1.20 6.59 16.44
N SER A 54 -1.22 7.01 17.72
CA SER A 54 -0.03 7.09 18.58
C SER A 54 0.74 5.78 18.66
N ALA A 55 0.06 4.64 18.66
CA ALA A 55 0.72 3.34 18.69
C ALA A 55 1.56 3.08 17.43
N GLN A 56 1.04 3.40 16.24
CA GLN A 56 1.78 3.23 14.98
C GLN A 56 2.89 4.28 14.84
N ILE A 57 2.62 5.52 15.25
CA ILE A 57 3.60 6.61 15.24
C ILE A 57 4.77 6.29 16.20
N THR A 58 4.49 5.72 17.38
CA THR A 58 5.51 5.33 18.37
C THR A 58 6.39 4.20 17.82
N ALA A 59 5.79 3.18 17.20
CA ALA A 59 6.53 2.09 16.57
C ALA A 59 7.41 2.57 15.41
N ALA A 60 6.88 3.48 14.57
CA ALA A 60 7.62 4.09 13.47
C ALA A 60 8.80 4.93 13.98
N LYS A 61 8.60 5.71 15.05
CA LYS A 61 9.65 6.52 15.66
C LYS A 61 10.77 5.66 16.26
N GLY A 62 10.42 4.56 16.95
CA GLY A 62 11.39 3.61 17.47
C GLY A 62 12.25 2.95 16.37
N SER A 63 11.64 2.62 15.24
CA SER A 63 12.35 2.06 14.08
C SER A 63 13.27 3.09 13.42
N ALA A 64 12.81 4.33 13.27
CA ALA A 64 13.60 5.43 12.71
C ALA A 64 14.83 5.76 13.57
N THR A 65 14.68 5.82 14.90
CA THR A 65 15.82 6.06 15.80
C THR A 65 16.86 4.95 15.75
N GLN A 66 16.43 3.69 15.64
CA GLN A 66 17.35 2.56 15.46
C GLN A 66 18.10 2.67 14.13
N ALA A 67 17.39 2.97 13.03
CA ALA A 67 18.00 3.14 11.72
C ALA A 67 19.04 4.27 11.72
N THR A 68 18.76 5.43 12.33
CA THR A 68 19.72 6.53 12.47
C THR A 68 20.93 6.12 13.31
N THR A 69 20.73 5.34 14.37
CA THR A 69 21.84 4.86 15.21
C THR A 69 22.75 3.90 14.45
N LEU A 70 22.18 3.03 13.62
CA LEU A 70 22.95 2.16 12.72
C LEU A 70 23.66 2.98 11.64
N ALA A 71 23.00 3.97 11.05
CA ALA A 71 23.57 4.80 9.99
C ALA A 71 24.78 5.64 10.48
N ASN A 72 24.77 6.07 11.74
CA ASN A 72 25.86 6.83 12.34
C ASN A 72 27.02 5.96 12.87
N LYS A 73 26.97 4.64 12.65
CA LYS A 73 28.06 3.72 12.99
C LYS A 73 28.88 3.43 11.74
N ASP A 74 30.16 3.75 11.77
CA ASP A 74 31.09 3.41 10.70
C ASP A 74 31.41 1.91 10.73
N TYR A 75 30.78 1.15 9.84
CA TYR A 75 31.09 -0.26 9.67
C TYR A 75 32.28 -0.45 8.72
N ASN A 76 33.42 -0.84 9.26
CA ASN A 76 34.57 -1.29 8.48
C ASN A 76 34.57 -2.83 8.35
N LEU A 77 35.42 -3.38 7.47
CA LEU A 77 35.61 -4.82 7.26
C LEU A 77 35.90 -5.61 8.55
N GLY A 78 36.46 -4.95 9.59
CA GLY A 78 36.68 -5.55 10.91
C GLY A 78 35.41 -5.71 11.77
N ASN A 79 34.34 -4.98 11.47
CA ASN A 79 33.11 -4.87 12.28
C ASN A 79 31.85 -5.24 11.46
N TYR A 80 32.04 -5.78 10.25
CA TYR A 80 30.97 -6.11 9.31
C TYR A 80 29.88 -7.01 9.89
N ASN A 81 30.28 -7.96 10.75
CA ASN A 81 29.36 -8.89 11.42
C ASN A 81 28.46 -8.20 12.46
N GLU A 82 28.86 -7.06 13.02
CA GLU A 82 28.06 -6.32 14.02
C GLU A 82 26.92 -5.53 13.37
N GLY A 83 27.17 -4.95 12.19
CA GLY A 83 26.16 -4.22 11.42
C GLY A 83 25.06 -5.16 10.89
N ALA A 84 25.45 -6.33 10.40
CA ALA A 84 24.50 -7.33 9.91
C ALA A 84 23.63 -7.91 11.04
N ASN A 85 24.20 -8.20 12.21
CA ASN A 85 23.47 -8.84 13.31
C ASN A 85 22.52 -7.88 14.06
N LYS A 86 22.79 -6.57 14.08
CA LYS A 86 21.86 -5.60 14.72
C LYS A 86 20.70 -5.18 13.82
N ALA A 87 20.82 -5.33 12.51
CA ALA A 87 19.72 -5.05 11.58
C ALA A 87 18.64 -6.15 11.56
N SER A 88 18.96 -7.38 11.97
CA SER A 88 17.99 -8.49 12.07
C SER A 88 17.54 -8.83 13.50
N GLY A 89 18.09 -8.15 14.51
CA GLY A 89 17.70 -8.28 15.92
C GLY A 89 16.35 -7.63 16.18
N GLY A 90 15.27 -8.31 15.77
CA GLY A 90 13.93 -8.03 16.25
C GLY A 90 13.92 -8.02 17.78
N ASN A 91 13.46 -6.90 18.35
CA ASN A 91 12.88 -6.75 19.68
C ASN A 91 13.25 -7.83 20.72
N SER A 92 14.37 -7.64 21.42
CA SER A 92 14.57 -8.15 22.78
C SER A 92 14.41 -6.93 23.69
N GLY A 93 13.23 -6.63 24.22
CA GLY A 93 12.58 -7.40 25.27
C GLY A 93 12.54 -6.52 26.52
N GLY A 94 11.51 -5.66 26.61
CA GLY A 94 11.27 -4.78 27.75
C GLY A 94 9.87 -5.00 28.29
N THR A 95 9.58 -6.19 28.79
CA THR A 95 8.34 -6.49 29.52
C THR A 95 8.60 -6.30 31.02
N GLY A 96 7.78 -5.47 31.66
CA GLY A 96 7.41 -5.62 33.06
C GLY A 96 8.31 -4.94 34.10
N GLY A 97 8.08 -3.66 34.35
CA GLY A 97 8.55 -2.95 35.55
C GLY A 97 7.37 -2.30 36.28
N GLY A 98 6.47 -3.11 36.83
CA GLY A 98 5.35 -2.67 37.67
C GLY A 98 5.51 -3.18 39.10
N SER A 99 6.22 -2.42 39.92
CA SER A 99 6.17 -2.43 41.38
C SER A 99 6.30 -0.94 41.74
N VAL A 100 5.46 -0.35 42.59
CA VAL A 100 5.53 -0.42 44.05
C VAL A 100 4.20 0.10 44.63
N ASP A 101 3.57 -0.71 45.49
CA ASP A 101 2.72 -0.22 46.61
C ASP A 101 3.62 0.35 47.72
#